data_AF-A0A1G2HMS6-F1
#
_entry.id   AF-A0A1G2HMS6-F1
#
_cell.length_a   1.000
_cell.length_b   1.000
_cell.length_c   1.000
_cell.angle_alpha   90.00
_cell.angle_beta   90.00
_cell.angle_gamma   90.00
#
_symmetry.space_group_name_H-M   'P 1'
#
loop_
_entity.id
_entity.type
_entity.pdbx_description
1 polymer ?
#
loop_
_entity_poly.entity_id
_entity_poly.type
_entity_poly.pdbx_seq_one_letter_code
_entity_poly.pdbx_strand_id
1 'polypeptide(L)'
;MVQKETILAPIQKVTHNKMAIILLSAGCIAAMTIAGYFYWQLAELRKNLQNVEQQELQEVIAKVSKLIVLPEGETPTMATVTDPALLKDQPFFAKAQKGDKVLIYTNAKKAILYNPSTNKIVEVAPLNIGNNQPAAEKTTTPETK
;
A
#
# COMPACT_ATOMS: atom_id res chain seq x y z
N MET A 1 -78.58 6.33 33.35
CA MET A 1 -77.70 5.51 34.20
C MET A 1 -77.49 4.22 33.41
N VAL A 2 -76.31 3.88 32.90
CA VAL A 2 -75.07 3.52 33.61
C VAL A 2 -73.88 3.77 32.67
N GLN A 3 -72.82 4.36 33.23
CA GLN A 3 -71.55 4.70 32.57
C GLN A 3 -70.77 3.45 32.17
N LYS A 4 -70.25 3.42 30.94
CA LYS A 4 -69.35 2.39 30.43
C LYS A 4 -67.92 2.72 30.87
N GLU A 5 -67.47 2.17 31.99
CA GLU A 5 -66.07 2.28 32.39
C GLU A 5 -65.19 1.46 31.45
N THR A 6 -64.43 2.19 30.62
CA THR A 6 -63.38 1.65 29.77
C THR A 6 -62.18 1.32 30.65
N ILE A 7 -61.87 0.03 30.78
CA ILE A 7 -60.67 -0.44 31.48
C ILE A 7 -59.47 -0.17 30.55
N LEU A 8 -58.69 0.87 30.85
CA LEU A 8 -57.43 1.16 30.17
C LEU A 8 -56.34 0.25 30.75
N ALA A 9 -55.77 -0.63 29.92
CA ALA A 9 -54.60 -1.43 30.28
C ALA A 9 -53.39 -0.52 30.55
N PRO A 10 -52.53 -0.82 31.56
CA PRO A 10 -51.38 0.01 31.85
C PRO A 10 -50.36 -0.09 30.72
N ILE A 11 -49.94 1.06 30.19
CA ILE A 11 -48.85 1.19 29.21
C ILE A 11 -47.59 0.63 29.85
N GLN A 12 -47.15 -0.53 29.37
CA GLN A 12 -45.97 -1.23 29.85
C GLN A 12 -44.72 -0.37 29.55
N LYS A 13 -44.18 0.28 30.59
CA LYS A 13 -43.04 1.18 30.51
C LYS A 13 -41.79 0.39 30.15
N VAL A 14 -41.17 0.71 29.00
CA VAL A 14 -39.94 0.07 28.54
C VAL A 14 -38.82 0.34 29.57
N THR A 15 -38.48 -0.69 30.34
CA THR A 15 -37.29 -0.76 31.22
C THR A 15 -36.11 -1.45 30.52
N HIS A 16 -36.32 -1.95 29.30
CA HIS A 16 -35.39 -2.74 28.50
C HIS A 16 -34.40 -1.92 27.65
N ASN A 17 -34.67 -0.63 27.47
CA ASN A 17 -33.86 0.32 26.73
C ASN A 17 -32.60 0.76 27.51
N LYS A 18 -32.62 0.82 28.85
CA LYS A 18 -31.40 1.10 29.63
C LYS A 18 -30.37 -0.03 29.53
N MET A 19 -30.81 -1.28 29.64
CA MET A 19 -29.92 -2.45 29.49
C MET A 19 -29.45 -2.60 28.04
N ALA A 20 -30.30 -2.31 27.05
CA ALA A 20 -29.90 -2.27 25.65
C ALA A 20 -28.83 -1.20 25.38
N ILE A 21 -28.96 -0.01 25.99
CA ILE A 21 -27.94 1.06 25.89
C ILE A 21 -26.63 0.65 26.56
N ILE A 22 -26.67 -0.03 27.71
CA ILE A 22 -25.47 -0.53 28.40
C ILE A 22 -24.75 -1.62 27.59
N LEU A 23 -25.50 -2.53 26.97
CA LEU A 23 -24.92 -3.58 26.11
C LEU A 23 -24.33 -2.99 24.82
N LEU A 24 -25.00 -1.98 24.24
CA LEU A 24 -24.49 -1.26 23.06
C LEU A 24 -23.20 -0.50 23.39
N SER A 25 -23.13 0.19 24.53
CA SER A 25 -21.92 0.92 24.93
C SER A 25 -20.77 -0.04 25.23
N ALA A 26 -21.02 -1.17 25.90
CA ALA A 26 -20.03 -2.21 26.11
C ALA A 26 -19.53 -2.82 24.78
N GLY A 27 -20.43 -3.07 23.83
CA GLY A 27 -20.10 -3.53 22.48
C GLY A 27 -19.23 -2.53 21.71
N CYS A 28 -19.56 -1.22 21.79
CA CYS A 28 -18.75 -0.17 21.18
C CYS A 28 -17.36 -0.07 21.81
N ILE A 29 -17.25 -0.22 23.14
CA ILE A 29 -15.94 -0.21 23.84
C ILE A 29 -15.11 -1.41 23.39
N ALA A 30 -15.70 -2.61 23.32
CA ALA A 30 -15.01 -3.80 22.82
C ALA A 30 -14.60 -3.66 21.35
N ALA A 31 -15.43 -3.05 20.51
CA ALA A 31 -15.08 -2.77 19.12
C ALA A 31 -13.92 -1.75 19.02
N MET A 32 -13.92 -0.71 19.85
CA MET A 32 -12.84 0.30 19.90
C MET A 32 -11.52 -0.30 20.39
N THR A 33 -11.53 -1.20 21.37
CA THR A 33 -10.29 -1.86 21.82
C THR A 33 -9.72 -2.78 20.76
N ILE A 34 -10.56 -3.57 20.08
CA ILE A 34 -10.14 -4.43 18.96
C ILE A 34 -9.61 -3.59 17.79
N ALA A 35 -10.30 -2.51 17.42
CA ALA A 35 -9.86 -1.62 16.35
C ALA A 35 -8.53 -0.93 16.69
N GLY A 36 -8.35 -0.47 17.93
CA GLY A 36 -7.09 0.12 18.40
C GLY A 36 -5.92 -0.87 18.34
N TYR A 37 -6.14 -2.12 18.78
CA TYR A 37 -5.16 -3.19 18.69
C TYR A 37 -4.77 -3.49 17.23
N PHE A 38 -5.76 -3.68 16.34
CA PHE A 38 -5.50 -3.92 14.92
C PHE A 38 -4.81 -2.74 14.23
N TYR A 39 -5.17 -1.49 14.59
CA TYR A 39 -4.52 -0.29 14.05
C TYR A 39 -3.03 -0.24 14.42
N TRP A 40 -2.68 -0.54 15.67
CA TRP A 40 -1.28 -0.64 16.10
C TRP A 40 -0.52 -1.76 15.40
N GLN A 41 -1.14 -2.93 15.24
CA GLN A 41 -0.50 -4.05 14.55
C GLN A 41 -0.24 -3.76 13.06
N LEU A 42 -1.14 -3.05 12.39
CA LEU A 42 -0.92 -2.57 11.02
C LEU A 42 0.18 -1.49 10.94
N ALA A 43 0.25 -0.59 11.93
CA ALA A 43 1.28 0.45 11.97
C ALA A 43 2.68 -0.14 12.13
N GLU A 44 2.85 -1.10 13.02
CA GLU A 44 4.13 -1.78 13.25
C GLU A 44 4.58 -2.55 12.01
N LEU A 45 3.67 -3.25 11.33
CA LEU A 45 3.99 -4.02 10.12
C LEU A 45 4.44 -3.12 8.96
N ARG A 46 3.77 -1.98 8.75
CA ARG A 46 4.13 -0.99 7.72
C ARG A 46 5.52 -0.39 7.96
N LYS A 47 5.83 -0.06 9.21
CA LYS A 47 7.14 0.48 9.60
C LYS A 47 8.25 -0.53 9.33
N ASN A 48 8.03 -1.80 9.67
CA ASN A 48 8.99 -2.86 9.42
C ASN A 48 9.22 -3.11 7.92
N LEU A 49 8.15 -3.14 7.11
CA LEU A 49 8.26 -3.27 5.64
C LEU A 49 9.07 -2.14 5.02
N GLN A 50 8.80 -0.89 5.41
CA GLN A 50 9.51 0.27 4.87
C GLN A 50 11.01 0.23 5.21
N ASN A 51 11.36 -0.20 6.42
CA ASN A 51 12.77 -0.36 6.82
C ASN A 51 13.46 -1.46 5.98
N VAL A 52 12.78 -2.58 5.72
CA VAL A 52 13.34 -3.69 4.92
C VAL A 52 13.56 -3.27 3.47
N GLU A 53 12.58 -2.60 2.85
CA GLU A 53 12.72 -2.11 1.47
C GLU A 53 13.86 -1.08 1.33
N GLN A 54 14.00 -0.18 2.31
CA GLN A 54 15.11 0.78 2.34
C GLN A 54 16.46 0.08 2.52
N GLN A 55 16.56 -0.91 3.40
CA GLN A 55 17.79 -1.69 3.57
C GLN A 55 18.17 -2.44 2.29
N GLU A 56 17.20 -3.10 1.64
CA GLU A 56 17.41 -3.81 0.38
C GLU A 56 17.88 -2.85 -0.72
N LEU A 57 17.23 -1.69 -0.85
CA LEU A 57 17.61 -0.66 -1.81
C LEU A 57 19.06 -0.21 -1.61
N GLN A 58 19.46 0.06 -0.38
CA GLN A 58 20.83 0.50 -0.08
C GLN A 58 21.85 -0.60 -0.37
N GLU A 59 21.53 -1.86 -0.08
CA GLU A 59 22.38 -3.00 -0.42
C GLU A 59 22.54 -3.14 -1.95
N VAL A 60 21.45 -3.02 -2.69
CA VAL A 60 21.47 -3.09 -4.17
C VAL A 60 22.28 -1.93 -4.74
N ILE A 61 22.06 -0.69 -4.27
CA ILE A 61 22.87 0.47 -4.69
C ILE A 61 24.35 0.23 -4.41
N ALA A 62 24.70 -0.29 -3.23
CA ALA A 62 26.09 -0.58 -2.86
C ALA A 62 26.74 -1.68 -3.71
N LYS A 63 25.96 -2.64 -4.22
CA LYS A 63 26.44 -3.65 -5.18
C LYS A 63 26.61 -3.03 -6.56
N VAL A 64 25.59 -2.32 -7.04
CA VAL A 64 25.58 -1.70 -8.37
C VAL A 64 26.67 -0.63 -8.51
N SER A 65 26.94 0.16 -7.48
CA SER A 65 27.97 1.21 -7.49
C SER A 65 29.39 0.68 -7.70
N LYS A 66 29.62 -0.61 -7.41
CA LYS A 66 30.90 -1.30 -7.67
C LYS A 66 31.01 -1.79 -9.11
N LEU A 67 29.90 -1.87 -9.84
CA LEU A 67 29.82 -2.40 -11.19
C LEU A 67 29.74 -1.30 -12.24
N ILE A 68 29.16 -0.15 -11.90
CA ILE A 68 28.98 0.98 -12.79
C ILE A 68 28.94 2.30 -12.01
N VAL A 69 29.38 3.38 -12.64
CA VAL A 69 29.22 4.74 -12.09
C VAL A 69 27.75 5.12 -12.06
N LEU A 70 27.25 5.36 -10.85
CA LEU A 70 25.86 5.74 -10.59
C LEU A 70 25.69 7.26 -10.64
N PRO A 71 24.49 7.76 -11.00
CA PRO A 71 24.14 9.16 -10.78
C PRO A 71 24.22 9.55 -9.31
N GLU A 72 24.67 10.77 -9.04
CA GLU A 72 24.79 11.35 -7.70
C GLU A 72 23.70 12.38 -7.44
N GLY A 73 23.41 12.65 -6.16
CA GLY A 73 22.44 13.68 -5.75
C GLY A 73 20.97 13.25 -5.83
N GLU A 74 20.68 11.98 -6.11
CA GLU A 74 19.32 11.42 -6.04
C GLU A 74 19.32 9.96 -5.58
N THR A 75 18.20 9.53 -5.01
CA THR A 75 17.96 8.12 -4.65
C THR A 75 17.09 7.48 -5.73
N PRO A 76 17.50 6.36 -6.35
CA PRO A 76 16.69 5.71 -7.37
C PRO A 76 15.43 5.08 -6.78
N THR A 77 14.39 4.97 -7.60
CA THR A 77 13.27 4.07 -7.32
C THR A 77 13.63 2.66 -7.75
N MET A 78 13.39 1.67 -6.89
CA MET A 78 13.64 0.26 -7.20
C MET A 78 12.34 -0.48 -7.50
N ALA A 79 12.34 -1.24 -8.59
CA ALA A 79 11.28 -2.19 -8.92
C ALA A 79 11.87 -3.58 -9.14
N THR A 80 11.06 -4.63 -8.96
CA THR A 80 11.47 -6.02 -9.20
C THR A 80 10.74 -6.57 -10.41
N VAL A 81 11.46 -7.24 -11.30
CA VAL A 81 10.89 -7.96 -12.44
C VAL A 81 10.22 -9.23 -11.92
N THR A 82 8.88 -9.22 -11.86
CA THR A 82 8.08 -10.36 -11.39
C THR A 82 7.76 -11.35 -12.50
N ASP A 83 7.43 -10.83 -13.69
CA ASP A 83 7.15 -11.60 -14.89
C ASP A 83 7.87 -10.99 -16.12
N PRO A 84 9.02 -11.56 -16.51
CA PRO A 84 9.75 -11.10 -17.68
C PRO A 84 8.96 -11.28 -18.99
N ALA A 85 8.02 -12.22 -19.07
CA ALA A 85 7.30 -12.52 -20.31
C ALA A 85 6.44 -11.33 -20.77
N LEU A 86 5.86 -10.59 -19.81
CA LEU A 86 5.05 -9.39 -20.07
C LEU A 86 5.87 -8.18 -20.51
N LEU A 87 7.19 -8.23 -20.36
CA LEU A 87 8.09 -7.12 -20.64
C LEU A 87 8.99 -7.37 -21.86
N LYS A 88 8.87 -8.53 -22.52
CA LYS A 88 9.75 -8.95 -23.64
C LYS A 88 9.72 -8.00 -24.83
N ASP A 89 8.60 -7.31 -25.05
CA ASP A 89 8.44 -6.37 -26.15
C ASP A 89 9.22 -5.07 -25.93
N GLN A 90 9.70 -4.84 -24.71
CA GLN A 90 10.54 -3.69 -24.37
C GLN A 90 12.02 -4.10 -24.48
N PRO A 91 12.81 -3.46 -25.35
CA PRO A 91 14.22 -3.81 -25.55
C PRO A 91 15.05 -3.81 -24.26
N PHE A 92 14.74 -2.89 -23.34
CA PHE A 92 15.40 -2.80 -22.04
C PHE A 92 15.27 -4.07 -21.19
N PHE A 93 14.17 -4.82 -21.37
CA PHE A 93 13.88 -6.04 -20.62
C PHE A 93 14.12 -7.32 -21.44
N ALA A 94 14.69 -7.22 -22.65
CA ALA A 94 14.88 -8.36 -23.55
C ALA A 94 15.70 -9.51 -22.93
N LYS A 95 16.60 -9.19 -21.99
CA LYS A 95 17.44 -10.14 -21.26
C LYS A 95 17.06 -10.26 -19.78
N ALA A 96 15.96 -9.65 -19.36
CA ALA A 96 15.54 -9.64 -17.97
C ALA A 96 15.14 -11.05 -17.50
N GLN A 97 15.46 -11.34 -16.25
CA GLN A 97 15.07 -12.55 -15.54
C GLN A 97 14.15 -12.22 -14.37
N LYS A 98 13.38 -13.21 -13.93
CA LYS A 98 12.53 -13.06 -12.75
C LYS A 98 13.42 -12.80 -11.53
N GLY A 99 13.10 -11.75 -10.78
CA GLY A 99 13.88 -11.30 -9.62
C GLY A 99 14.93 -10.24 -9.94
N ASP A 100 15.13 -9.86 -11.21
CA ASP A 100 15.98 -8.72 -11.56
C ASP A 100 15.43 -7.43 -10.93
N LYS A 101 16.34 -6.54 -10.56
CA LYS A 101 16.04 -5.25 -9.94
C LYS A 101 16.25 -4.15 -10.96
N VAL A 102 15.28 -3.27 -11.11
CA VAL A 102 15.35 -2.07 -11.93
C VAL A 102 15.57 -0.89 -11.01
N LEU A 103 16.65 -0.14 -11.21
CA LEU A 103 16.89 1.14 -10.57
C LEU A 103 16.56 2.26 -11.55
N ILE A 104 15.60 3.12 -11.18
CA ILE A 104 15.14 4.24 -11.98
C ILE A 104 15.62 5.54 -11.35
N TYR A 105 16.49 6.24 -12.07
CA TYR A 105 16.99 7.56 -11.75
C TYR A 105 16.23 8.60 -12.58
N THR A 106 15.30 9.31 -11.94
CA THR A 106 14.38 10.23 -12.62
C THR A 106 15.07 11.51 -13.06
N ASN A 107 15.96 12.07 -12.23
CA ASN A 107 16.63 13.33 -12.53
C ASN A 107 17.72 13.11 -13.60
N ALA A 108 18.51 12.05 -13.45
CA ALA A 108 19.52 11.68 -14.44
C ALA A 108 18.94 10.99 -15.70
N LYS A 109 17.61 10.73 -15.72
CA LYS A 109 16.90 10.05 -16.81
C LYS A 109 17.61 8.76 -17.22
N LYS A 110 17.87 7.88 -16.26
CA LYS A 110 18.60 6.62 -16.47
C LYS A 110 17.87 5.47 -15.79
N ALA A 111 17.72 4.35 -16.50
CA ALA A 111 17.26 3.10 -15.94
C ALA A 111 18.40 2.08 -15.99
N ILE A 112 18.58 1.32 -14.92
CA ILE A 112 19.61 0.29 -14.78
C ILE A 112 18.92 -1.01 -14.37
N LEU A 113 19.08 -2.05 -15.18
CA LEU A 113 18.60 -3.40 -14.88
C LEU A 113 19.76 -4.21 -14.29
N TYR A 114 19.58 -4.69 -13.07
CA TYR A 114 20.59 -5.42 -12.29
C TYR A 114 20.06 -6.80 -11.91
N ASN A 115 20.85 -7.83 -12.14
CA ASN A 115 20.54 -9.19 -11.71
C ASN A 115 21.29 -9.49 -10.39
N PRO A 116 20.58 -9.60 -9.25
CA PRO A 116 21.21 -9.85 -7.96
C PRO A 116 21.82 -11.25 -7.84
N SER A 117 21.27 -12.25 -8.55
CA SER A 117 21.73 -13.64 -8.49
C SER A 117 23.11 -13.84 -9.13
N THR A 118 23.39 -13.12 -10.22
CA THR A 118 24.66 -13.18 -10.95
C THR A 118 25.57 -11.99 -10.65
N ASN A 119 25.07 -11.02 -9.86
CA ASN A 119 25.73 -9.76 -9.54
C ASN A 119 26.23 -9.00 -10.79
N LYS A 120 25.35 -8.85 -11.79
CA LYS A 120 25.68 -8.21 -13.07
C LYS A 120 24.66 -7.15 -13.45
N ILE A 121 25.14 -6.11 -14.14
CA ILE A 121 24.29 -5.19 -14.87
C ILE A 121 23.85 -5.88 -16.14
N VAL A 122 22.54 -6.06 -16.29
CA VAL A 122 21.94 -6.71 -17.45
C VAL A 122 21.78 -5.71 -18.59
N GLU A 123 21.30 -4.50 -18.28
CA GLU A 123 21.06 -3.46 -19.29
C GLU A 123 21.07 -2.05 -18.65
N VAL A 124 21.43 -1.04 -19.42
CA VAL A 124 21.35 0.38 -19.03
C VAL A 124 20.77 1.18 -20.18
N ALA A 125 19.71 1.94 -19.91
CA ALA A 125 19.05 2.73 -20.93
C ALA A 125 18.72 4.15 -20.46
N PRO A 126 18.66 5.13 -21.38
CA PRO A 126 18.07 6.42 -21.09
C PRO A 126 16.58 6.25 -20.79
N LEU A 127 16.10 6.94 -19.76
CA LEU A 127 14.69 7.01 -19.43
C LEU A 127 14.04 8.14 -20.24
N ASN A 128 13.31 7.76 -21.27
CA ASN A 128 12.43 8.68 -21.99
C ASN A 128 11.10 8.76 -21.25
N ILE A 129 10.94 9.77 -20.39
CA ILE A 129 9.66 10.10 -19.76
C ILE A 129 8.77 10.73 -20.84
N GLY A 130 8.18 9.90 -21.71
CA GLY A 130 7.00 10.27 -22.48
C GLY A 130 5.77 10.16 -21.58
N ASN A 131 4.70 10.92 -21.88
CA ASN A 131 3.47 11.03 -21.07
C ASN A 131 2.68 9.72 -20.83
N ASN A 132 3.24 8.54 -21.10
CA ASN A 132 2.66 7.26 -20.72
C ASN A 132 3.04 6.91 -19.28
N GLN A 133 2.46 7.68 -18.36
CA GLN A 133 2.22 7.20 -17.01
C GLN A 133 1.17 6.08 -17.09
N PRO A 134 1.42 4.88 -16.52
CA PRO A 134 0.33 3.97 -16.20
C PRO A 134 -0.64 4.77 -15.34
N ALA A 135 -1.86 4.95 -15.84
CA ALA A 135 -2.93 5.60 -15.13
C ALA A 135 -3.22 4.78 -13.87
N ALA A 136 -2.55 5.11 -12.76
CA ALA A 136 -3.10 4.95 -11.44
C ALA A 136 -4.32 5.88 -11.38
N GLU A 137 -5.43 5.35 -11.89
CA GLU A 137 -6.80 5.55 -11.45
C GLU A 137 -6.96 6.73 -10.49
N LYS A 138 -7.27 7.90 -11.06
CA LYS A 138 -7.96 8.96 -10.32
C LYS A 138 -9.29 8.39 -9.87
N THR A 139 -9.34 7.85 -8.66
CA THR A 139 -10.61 7.52 -8.02
C THR A 139 -11.37 8.83 -7.83
N THR A 140 -12.50 8.88 -8.51
CA THR A 140 -13.53 9.91 -8.49
C THR A 140 -13.96 10.24 -7.06
N THR A 141 -13.66 11.47 -6.61
CA THR A 141 -14.44 12.14 -5.57
C THR A 141 -15.70 12.69 -6.23
N PRO A 142 -16.91 12.22 -5.89
CA PRO A 142 -18.12 12.93 -6.28
C PRO A 142 -18.27 14.15 -5.37
N GLU A 143 -17.97 15.33 -5.91
CA GLU A 143 -18.42 16.60 -5.35
C GLU A 143 -19.96 16.59 -5.31
N THR A 144 -20.56 16.74 -4.13
CA THR A 144 -21.99 17.02 -3.98
C THR A 144 -22.15 18.48 -3.63
N LYS A 145 -22.84 19.18 -4.54
CA LYS A 145 -23.32 20.55 -4.48
C LYS A 145 -24.24 20.81 -3.27
#